data_AF-A0A137NS99-F1
#
_entry.id   AF-A0A137NS99-F1
#
_cell.length_a   1.000
_cell.length_b   1.000
_cell.length_c   1.000
_cell.angle_alpha   90.00
_cell.angle_beta   90.00
_cell.angle_gamma   90.00
#
_symmetry.space_group_name_H-M   'P 1'
#
loop_
_entity.id
_entity.type
_entity.pdbx_description
1 polymer ?
#
loop_
_entity_poly.entity_id
_entity_poly.type
_entity_poly.pdbx_seq_one_letter_code
_entity_poly.pdbx_strand_id
1 'polypeptide(L)'
;MLGFLIEGVTLPRVLLAIIIGYLGYLYYKNFHYPRHVGPLKTIPGPSNELLLTIKFIYARATGVPEKFYKDLHTKYGPICHSGLGLVAISDPEAAKLIYSSYKFEKEYRFEYCIENVQNIFSTCDKKYHSIRKRMISLAFNWKSVIQLESHAAIHCVDNTIFAINEVLDNGNTQVDVYDLFHRSIGDVISDLVIGRCFNSLKKPNFPATKLSVCAPAFRLSEV
;
A
#
# COMPACT_ATOMS: atom_id res chain seq x y z
N MET A 1 56.65 12.98 -35.73
CA MET A 1 56.63 13.24 -34.27
C MET A 1 55.42 14.13 -34.01
N LEU A 2 54.24 13.75 -33.53
CA LEU A 2 53.65 12.52 -33.00
C LEU A 2 52.30 12.33 -33.74
N GLY A 3 52.07 11.16 -34.33
CA GLY A 3 50.74 10.75 -34.75
C GLY A 3 50.05 10.04 -33.59
N PHE A 4 49.15 10.71 -32.88
CA PHE A 4 48.27 10.09 -31.89
C PHE A 4 47.14 9.35 -32.63
N LEU A 5 47.43 8.15 -33.11
CA LEU A 5 46.41 7.21 -33.55
C LEU A 5 45.79 6.54 -32.32
N ILE A 6 44.60 7.00 -31.92
CA ILE A 6 43.76 6.36 -30.90
C ILE A 6 43.10 5.12 -31.55
N GLU A 7 43.87 4.09 -31.85
CA GLU A 7 43.39 2.84 -32.47
C GLU A 7 42.82 1.82 -31.45
N GLY A 8 42.69 2.19 -30.17
CA GLY A 8 42.25 1.25 -29.12
C GLY A 8 40.89 1.54 -28.49
N VAL A 9 40.29 2.71 -28.76
CA VAL A 9 39.09 3.18 -28.06
C VAL A 9 37.89 3.03 -28.98
N THR A 10 37.38 1.80 -29.06
CA THR A 10 36.10 1.53 -29.72
C THR A 10 34.98 2.24 -28.94
N LEU A 11 34.11 2.99 -29.62
CA LEU A 11 32.87 3.58 -29.07
C LEU A 11 32.15 2.71 -28.01
N PRO A 12 31.96 1.38 -28.18
CA PRO A 12 31.34 0.54 -27.15
C PRO A 12 32.07 0.51 -25.81
N ARG A 13 33.41 0.65 -25.78
CA ARG A 13 34.19 0.68 -24.53
C ARG A 13 33.95 1.99 -23.76
N VAL A 14 33.80 3.10 -24.48
CA VAL A 14 33.48 4.40 -23.87
C VAL A 14 32.06 4.38 -23.30
N LEU A 15 31.10 3.84 -24.05
CA LEU A 15 29.73 3.68 -23.57
C LEU A 15 29.66 2.76 -22.33
N LEU A 16 30.39 1.65 -22.34
CA LEU A 16 30.46 0.74 -21.19
C LEU A 16 31.04 1.46 -19.95
N ALA A 17 32.11 2.24 -20.11
CA ALA A 17 32.69 3.00 -19.01
C ALA A 17 31.72 4.05 -18.44
N ILE A 18 30.97 4.74 -19.30
CA ILE A 18 29.93 5.70 -18.88
C ILE A 18 28.82 4.97 -18.10
N ILE A 19 28.36 3.82 -18.58
CA ILE A 19 27.33 3.02 -17.90
C ILE A 19 27.83 2.56 -16.53
N ILE A 20 29.05 2.03 -16.43
CA ILE A 20 29.65 1.60 -15.16
C ILE A 20 29.79 2.80 -14.20
N GLY A 21 30.28 3.94 -14.68
CA GLY A 21 30.39 5.16 -13.89
C GLY A 21 29.04 5.65 -13.39
N TYR A 22 28.01 5.64 -14.24
CA TYR A 22 26.65 6.01 -13.88
C TYR A 22 26.04 5.05 -12.85
N LEU A 23 26.20 3.73 -13.03
CA LEU A 23 25.76 2.73 -12.06
C LEU A 23 26.49 2.87 -10.71
N GLY A 24 27.80 3.14 -10.74
CA GLY A 24 28.58 3.42 -9.54
C GLY A 24 28.11 4.67 -8.80
N TYR A 25 27.79 5.74 -9.54
CA TYR A 25 27.20 6.96 -8.98
C TYR A 25 25.82 6.70 -8.36
N LEU A 26 24.93 5.96 -9.05
CA LEU A 26 23.63 5.58 -8.51
C LEU A 26 23.77 4.72 -7.26
N TYR A 27 24.72 3.78 -7.25
CA TYR A 27 25.00 2.95 -6.09
C TYR A 27 25.45 3.81 -4.89
N TYR A 28 26.41 4.70 -5.14
CA TYR A 28 26.94 5.60 -4.13
C TYR A 28 25.85 6.51 -3.56
N LYS A 29 25.07 7.17 -4.43
CA LYS A 29 24.03 8.12 -4.04
C LYS A 29 22.89 7.47 -3.24
N ASN A 30 22.40 6.30 -3.68
CA ASN A 30 21.20 5.71 -3.12
C ASN A 30 21.47 4.77 -1.94
N PHE A 31 22.62 4.09 -1.90
CA PHE A 31 22.89 3.06 -0.90
C PHE A 31 24.03 3.46 0.05
N HIS A 32 25.16 3.94 -0.48
CA HIS A 32 26.33 4.22 0.34
C HIS A 32 26.21 5.54 1.12
N TYR A 33 25.82 6.62 0.44
CA TYR A 33 25.76 7.96 1.02
C TYR A 33 24.77 8.06 2.19
N PRO A 34 23.49 7.66 2.08
CA PRO A 34 22.51 7.85 3.16
C PRO A 34 22.90 7.13 4.45
N ARG A 35 23.63 6.01 4.32
CA ARG A 35 23.95 5.10 5.41
C ARG A 35 25.27 5.38 6.11
N HIS A 36 26.33 5.74 5.37
CA HIS A 36 27.67 5.88 5.97
C HIS A 36 28.05 7.33 6.25
N VAL A 37 27.53 8.27 5.46
CA VAL A 37 27.92 9.69 5.50
C VAL A 37 26.73 10.59 5.83
N GLY A 38 25.54 10.19 5.40
CA GLY A 38 24.32 10.97 5.49
C GLY A 38 23.67 10.99 6.88
N PRO A 39 22.55 11.70 7.00
CA PRO A 39 21.86 11.93 8.27
C PRO A 39 21.24 10.65 8.87
N LEU A 40 21.13 9.57 8.09
CA LEU A 40 20.54 8.30 8.53
C LEU A 40 21.58 7.30 9.09
N LYS A 41 22.85 7.70 9.22
CA LYS A 41 23.94 6.86 9.74
C LYS A 41 23.69 6.34 11.15
N THR A 42 23.05 7.15 12.00
CA THR A 42 22.81 6.82 13.41
C THR A 42 21.74 5.73 13.58
N ILE A 43 20.92 5.50 12.56
CA ILE A 43 19.81 4.54 12.63
C ILE A 43 20.35 3.11 12.44
N PRO A 44 20.00 2.15 13.32
CA PRO A 44 20.48 0.78 13.21
C PRO A 44 19.93 0.06 11.97
N GLY A 45 20.70 -0.88 11.43
CA GLY A 45 20.28 -1.72 10.30
C GLY A 45 21.42 -2.56 9.71
N PRO A 46 21.14 -3.42 8.73
CA PRO A 46 22.15 -4.27 8.08
C PRO A 46 23.18 -3.43 7.33
N SER A 47 24.44 -3.87 7.28
CA SER A 47 25.53 -3.11 6.63
C SER A 47 25.31 -2.83 5.14
N ASN A 48 24.56 -3.69 4.43
CA ASN A 48 24.33 -3.57 2.99
C ASN A 48 22.87 -3.22 2.68
N GLU A 49 22.64 -1.96 2.32
CA GLU A 49 21.32 -1.40 1.96
C GLU A 49 20.75 -1.99 0.66
N LEU A 50 21.62 -2.35 -0.30
CA LEU A 50 21.20 -2.97 -1.56
C LEU A 50 20.64 -4.37 -1.30
N LEU A 51 21.33 -5.18 -0.50
CA LEU A 51 20.83 -6.51 -0.13
C LEU A 51 19.51 -6.42 0.63
N LEU A 52 19.38 -5.44 1.52
CA LEU A 52 18.14 -5.20 2.25
C LEU A 52 16.99 -4.81 1.30
N THR A 53 17.28 -3.95 0.34
CA THR A 53 16.34 -3.54 -0.72
C THR A 53 15.86 -4.73 -1.55
N ILE A 54 16.78 -5.62 -1.96
CA ILE A 54 16.45 -6.84 -2.70
C ILE A 54 15.57 -7.75 -1.85
N LYS A 55 15.88 -7.94 -0.56
CA LYS A 55 15.04 -8.72 0.36
C LYS A 55 13.65 -8.14 0.53
N PHE A 56 13.53 -6.82 0.61
CA PHE A 56 12.24 -6.13 0.69
C PHE A 56 11.42 -6.34 -0.58
N ILE A 57 12.02 -6.15 -1.76
CA ILE A 57 11.36 -6.38 -3.05
C ILE A 57 10.92 -7.84 -3.18
N TYR A 58 11.79 -8.78 -2.79
CA TYR A 58 11.45 -10.20 -2.78
C TYR A 58 10.29 -10.49 -1.84
N ALA A 59 10.31 -10.00 -0.60
CA ALA A 59 9.24 -10.20 0.37
C ALA A 59 7.89 -9.65 -0.13
N ARG A 60 7.91 -8.50 -0.82
CA ARG A 60 6.73 -7.94 -1.48
C ARG A 60 6.24 -8.80 -2.65
N ALA A 61 7.15 -9.29 -3.49
CA ALA A 61 6.81 -10.16 -4.62
C ALA A 61 6.23 -11.51 -4.16
N THR A 62 6.69 -12.03 -3.02
CA THR A 62 6.16 -13.26 -2.40
C THR A 62 4.89 -13.04 -1.58
N GLY A 63 4.44 -11.80 -1.40
CA GLY A 63 3.23 -11.47 -0.65
C GLY A 63 3.34 -11.56 0.87
N VAL A 64 4.56 -11.54 1.43
CA VAL A 64 4.82 -11.59 2.89
C VAL A 64 5.70 -10.43 3.40
N PRO A 65 5.37 -9.16 3.07
CA PRO A 65 6.16 -8.01 3.54
C PRO A 65 6.12 -7.84 5.06
N GLU A 66 5.05 -8.27 5.74
CA GLU A 66 4.89 -8.19 7.19
C GLU A 66 5.95 -9.01 7.93
N LYS A 67 6.28 -10.22 7.44
CA LYS A 67 7.33 -11.05 8.02
C LYS A 67 8.69 -10.37 7.92
N PHE A 68 8.97 -9.75 6.78
CA PHE A 68 10.21 -8.99 6.57
C PHE A 68 10.38 -7.86 7.60
N TYR A 69 9.34 -7.05 7.82
CA TYR A 69 9.40 -5.97 8.81
C TYR A 69 9.48 -6.49 10.24
N LYS A 70 8.77 -7.58 10.56
CA LYS A 70 8.83 -8.22 11.87
C LYS A 70 10.24 -8.71 12.20
N ASP A 71 10.87 -9.42 11.27
CA ASP A 71 12.24 -9.95 11.45
C ASP A 71 13.26 -8.80 11.58
N LEU A 72 13.06 -7.73 10.81
CA LEU A 72 13.89 -6.54 10.85
C LEU A 72 13.80 -5.82 12.20
N HIS A 73 12.58 -5.57 12.70
CA HIS A 73 12.38 -4.93 14.00
C HIS A 73 12.83 -5.81 15.17
N THR A 74 12.70 -7.13 15.05
CA THR A 74 13.22 -8.08 16.05
C THR A 74 14.75 -8.01 16.14
N LYS A 75 15.44 -7.78 15.01
CA LYS A 75 16.90 -7.77 14.95
C LYS A 75 17.54 -6.41 15.26
N TYR A 76 16.96 -5.32 14.78
CA TYR A 76 17.58 -3.98 14.85
C TYR A 76 16.82 -3.01 15.77
N GLY A 77 15.68 -3.43 16.31
CA GLY A 77 14.86 -2.62 17.21
C GLY A 77 13.73 -1.86 16.52
N PRO A 78 13.02 -1.00 17.26
CA PRO A 78 11.77 -0.39 16.81
C PRO A 78 11.96 0.65 15.71
N ILE A 79 13.16 1.22 15.54
CA ILE A 79 13.48 2.18 14.48
C ILE A 79 14.71 1.67 13.75
N CYS A 80 14.57 1.27 12.48
CA CYS A 80 15.66 0.68 11.71
C CYS A 80 15.52 0.94 10.21
N HIS A 81 16.60 0.74 9.47
CA HIS A 81 16.56 0.85 8.01
C HIS A 81 15.78 -0.29 7.36
N SER A 82 14.94 0.03 6.37
CA SER A 82 14.06 -0.91 5.66
C SER A 82 14.53 -1.26 4.24
N GLY A 83 15.54 -0.59 3.69
CA GLY A 83 15.87 -0.65 2.27
C GLY A 83 15.32 0.57 1.52
N LEU A 84 15.84 0.81 0.30
CA LEU A 84 15.48 1.93 -0.57
C LEU A 84 15.66 3.32 0.08
N GLY A 85 16.54 3.43 1.09
CA GLY A 85 16.72 4.68 1.84
C GLY A 85 15.52 5.03 2.74
N LEU A 86 14.69 4.03 3.09
CA LEU A 86 13.54 4.18 3.96
C LEU A 86 13.84 3.70 5.37
N VAL A 87 13.14 4.28 6.35
CA VAL A 87 13.21 3.89 7.76
C VAL A 87 11.91 3.23 8.16
N ALA A 88 12.00 2.01 8.69
CA ALA A 88 10.89 1.31 9.32
C ALA A 88 10.76 1.79 10.78
N ILE A 89 9.54 2.09 11.20
CA ILE A 89 9.22 2.61 12.52
C ILE A 89 8.08 1.78 13.10
N SER A 90 8.34 1.18 14.26
CA SER A 90 7.38 0.41 15.06
C SER A 90 7.21 0.99 16.47
N ASP A 91 7.76 2.19 16.73
CA ASP A 91 7.63 2.89 18.00
C ASP A 91 6.39 3.82 18.00
N PRO A 92 5.47 3.69 18.98
CA PRO A 92 4.24 4.50 19.01
C PRO A 92 4.50 6.00 19.26
N GLU A 93 5.51 6.35 20.05
CA GLU A 93 5.85 7.75 20.32
C GLU A 93 6.44 8.43 19.09
N ALA A 94 7.34 7.74 18.36
CA ALA A 94 7.85 8.21 17.07
C ALA A 94 6.72 8.35 16.03
N ALA A 95 5.79 7.40 15.97
CA ALA A 95 4.63 7.49 15.08
C ALA A 95 3.77 8.72 15.42
N LYS A 96 3.48 8.95 16.70
CA LYS A 96 2.74 10.13 17.17
C LYS A 96 3.44 11.43 16.79
N LEU A 97 4.76 11.52 16.97
CA LEU A 97 5.56 12.68 16.56
C LEU A 97 5.40 12.96 15.05
N ILE A 98 5.53 11.92 14.22
CA ILE A 98 5.43 12.04 12.76
C ILE A 98 4.04 12.50 12.34
N TYR A 99 2.98 11.84 12.83
CA TYR A 99 1.61 12.14 12.44
C TYR A 99 1.04 13.44 13.05
N SER A 100 1.61 13.91 14.17
CA SER A 100 1.27 15.21 14.77
C SER A 100 1.90 16.40 14.04
N SER A 101 2.91 16.16 13.20
CA SER A 101 3.69 17.21 12.56
C SER A 101 3.32 17.39 11.09
N TYR A 102 3.21 18.64 10.65
CA TYR A 102 3.09 18.98 9.22
C TYR A 102 4.43 18.99 8.48
N LYS A 103 5.53 18.61 9.14
CA LYS A 103 6.87 18.62 8.54
C LYS A 103 7.06 17.52 7.51
N PHE A 104 6.46 16.36 7.72
CA PHE A 104 6.64 15.20 6.86
C PHE A 104 5.61 15.22 5.72
N GLU A 105 6.10 15.10 4.50
CA GLU A 105 5.26 14.99 3.32
C GLU A 105 5.01 13.54 2.95
N LYS A 106 3.86 13.30 2.33
CA LYS A 106 3.54 12.00 1.78
C LYS A 106 4.53 11.71 0.64
N GLU A 107 4.92 10.45 0.55
CA GLU A 107 5.89 10.02 -0.44
C GLU A 107 5.33 10.10 -1.86
N TYR A 108 6.14 10.53 -2.83
CA TYR A 108 5.69 10.77 -4.21
C TYR A 108 5.02 9.56 -4.87
N ARG A 109 5.36 8.32 -4.46
CA ARG A 109 4.74 7.10 -5.02
C ARG A 109 3.24 7.02 -4.78
N PHE A 110 2.68 7.76 -3.82
CA PHE A 110 1.23 7.83 -3.66
C PHE A 110 0.53 8.49 -4.86
N GLU A 111 1.25 9.29 -5.65
CA GLU A 111 0.73 9.86 -6.90
C GLU A 111 0.52 8.78 -7.97
N TYR A 112 1.15 7.61 -7.86
CA TYR A 112 0.86 6.49 -8.76
C TYR A 112 -0.50 5.82 -8.48
N CYS A 113 -1.14 6.14 -7.35
CA CYS A 113 -2.49 5.67 -7.02
C CYS A 113 -3.59 6.60 -7.55
N ILE A 114 -3.29 7.41 -8.57
CA ILE A 114 -4.26 8.26 -9.27
C ILE A 114 -4.92 7.42 -10.37
N GLU A 115 -6.25 7.43 -10.40
CA GLU A 115 -7.01 6.90 -11.54
C GLU A 115 -7.21 8.01 -12.58
N ASN A 116 -8.08 8.98 -12.28
CA ASN A 116 -8.40 10.10 -13.17
C ASN A 116 -8.00 11.46 -12.58
N VAL A 117 -8.30 11.66 -11.29
CA VAL A 117 -8.04 12.91 -10.57
C VAL A 117 -7.41 12.55 -9.24
N GLN A 118 -6.46 13.35 -8.77
CA GLN A 118 -5.89 13.24 -7.43
C GLN A 118 -7.00 13.12 -6.38
N ASN A 119 -7.06 12.00 -5.69
CA ASN A 119 -8.00 11.72 -4.61
C ASN A 119 -7.36 12.04 -3.24
N ILE A 120 -8.11 11.90 -2.16
CA ILE A 120 -7.61 12.17 -0.80
C ILE A 120 -6.42 11.25 -0.42
N PHE A 121 -6.30 10.07 -1.03
CA PHE A 121 -5.24 9.11 -0.77
C PHE A 121 -3.98 9.35 -1.62
N SER A 122 -4.11 9.83 -2.85
CA SER A 122 -3.00 10.06 -3.79
C SER A 122 -2.41 11.46 -3.72
N THR A 123 -3.14 12.43 -3.19
CA THR A 123 -2.66 13.81 -3.08
C THR A 123 -1.47 13.91 -2.12
N CYS A 124 -0.32 14.38 -2.63
CA CYS A 124 0.85 14.75 -1.83
C CYS A 124 0.85 16.20 -1.36
N ASP A 125 0.24 17.13 -2.13
CA ASP A 125 0.13 18.54 -1.71
C ASP A 125 -0.80 18.70 -0.51
N LYS A 126 -0.26 19.28 0.56
CA LYS A 126 -0.95 19.52 1.83
C LYS A 126 -2.16 20.44 1.66
N LYS A 127 -2.04 21.50 0.86
CA LYS A 127 -3.13 22.49 0.69
C LYS A 127 -4.30 21.85 -0.05
N TYR A 128 -4.02 21.20 -1.17
CA TYR A 128 -5.03 20.49 -1.95
C TYR A 128 -5.69 19.35 -1.15
N HIS A 129 -4.90 18.58 -0.41
CA HIS A 129 -5.40 17.51 0.47
C HIS A 129 -6.33 18.07 1.56
N SER A 130 -5.99 19.21 2.18
CA SER A 130 -6.84 19.84 3.20
C SER A 130 -8.19 20.28 2.66
N ILE A 131 -8.24 20.81 1.42
CA ILE A 131 -9.50 21.21 0.78
C ILE A 131 -10.36 19.97 0.54
N ARG A 132 -9.80 18.90 -0.03
CA ARG A 132 -10.50 17.64 -0.27
C ARG A 132 -11.02 16.97 0.99
N LYS A 133 -10.18 16.92 2.03
CA LYS A 133 -10.56 16.38 3.33
C LYS A 133 -11.74 17.13 3.93
N ARG A 134 -11.75 18.47 3.83
CA ARG A 134 -12.86 19.29 4.35
C ARG A 134 -14.19 18.95 3.69
N MET A 135 -14.21 18.76 2.37
CA MET A 135 -15.42 18.40 1.63
C MET A 135 -16.04 17.09 2.11
N ILE A 136 -15.20 16.10 2.42
CA ILE A 136 -15.65 14.75 2.81
C ILE A 136 -15.89 14.64 4.33
N SER A 137 -15.21 15.44 5.14
CA SER A 137 -15.26 15.34 6.61
C SER A 137 -16.66 15.49 7.22
N LEU A 138 -17.57 16.20 6.54
CA LEU A 138 -18.95 16.34 6.98
C LEU A 138 -19.68 14.99 6.98
N ALA A 139 -19.41 14.09 6.03
CA ALA A 139 -20.03 12.77 6.00
C ALA A 139 -19.60 11.86 7.17
N PHE A 140 -18.41 12.11 7.72
CA PHE A 140 -17.81 11.33 8.81
C PHE A 140 -17.94 12.01 10.18
N ASN A 141 -18.80 13.02 10.31
CA ASN A 141 -19.08 13.63 11.61
C ASN A 141 -19.96 12.71 12.47
N TRP A 142 -19.90 12.85 13.80
CA TRP A 142 -20.64 12.00 14.74
C TRP A 142 -22.15 11.95 14.48
N LYS A 143 -22.77 13.10 14.17
CA LYS A 143 -24.21 13.18 13.87
C LYS A 143 -24.56 12.42 12.60
N SER A 144 -23.75 12.56 11.55
CA SER A 144 -23.93 11.85 10.29
C SER A 144 -23.74 10.34 10.49
N VAL A 145 -22.75 9.91 11.27
CA VAL A 145 -22.54 8.48 11.57
C VAL A 145 -23.76 7.89 12.28
N ILE A 146 -24.30 8.56 13.30
CA ILE A 146 -25.51 8.09 14.00
C ILE A 146 -26.71 7.98 13.05
N GLN A 147 -26.87 8.95 12.14
CA GLN A 147 -27.96 8.92 11.16
C GLN A 147 -27.86 7.73 10.19
N LEU A 148 -26.65 7.27 9.90
CA LEU A 148 -26.37 6.17 8.98
C LEU A 148 -26.35 4.79 9.68
N GLU A 149 -26.37 4.76 11.00
CA GLU A 149 -26.29 3.52 11.80
C GLU A 149 -27.44 2.56 11.47
N SER A 150 -28.67 3.05 11.37
CA SER A 150 -29.85 2.22 11.06
C SER A 150 -29.73 1.56 9.68
N HIS A 151 -29.26 2.30 8.67
CA HIS A 151 -29.01 1.78 7.33
C HIS A 151 -27.92 0.71 7.34
N ALA A 152 -26.83 0.97 8.05
CA ALA A 152 -25.74 0.00 8.20
C ALA A 152 -26.20 -1.26 8.94
N ALA A 153 -27.00 -1.14 10.00
CA ALA A 153 -27.50 -2.27 10.77
C ALA A 153 -28.41 -3.19 9.92
N ILE A 154 -29.35 -2.62 9.16
CA ILE A 154 -30.25 -3.39 8.30
C ILE A 154 -29.45 -4.20 7.27
N HIS A 155 -28.48 -3.58 6.60
CA HIS A 155 -27.72 -4.24 5.54
C HIS A 155 -26.61 -5.16 6.06
N CYS A 156 -25.94 -4.80 7.16
CA CYS A 156 -24.83 -5.57 7.70
C CYS A 156 -25.28 -6.71 8.61
N VAL A 157 -26.35 -6.52 9.38
CA VAL A 157 -26.81 -7.49 10.39
C VAL A 157 -28.01 -8.26 9.85
N ASP A 158 -29.14 -7.60 9.61
CA ASP A 158 -30.40 -8.29 9.30
C ASP A 158 -30.30 -9.07 7.98
N ASN A 159 -29.81 -8.42 6.92
CA ASN A 159 -29.64 -9.08 5.62
C ASN A 159 -28.61 -10.21 5.66
N THR A 160 -27.55 -10.09 6.46
CA THR A 160 -26.52 -11.13 6.60
C THR A 160 -27.06 -12.33 7.35
N ILE A 161 -27.79 -12.11 8.45
CA ILE A 161 -28.46 -13.18 9.21
C ILE A 161 -29.49 -13.87 8.33
N PHE A 162 -30.29 -13.10 7.58
CA PHE A 162 -31.26 -13.65 6.63
C PHE A 162 -30.58 -14.55 5.60
N ALA A 163 -29.49 -14.09 4.99
CA ALA A 163 -28.75 -14.88 4.00
C ALA A 163 -28.14 -16.15 4.60
N ILE A 164 -27.65 -16.11 5.84
CA ILE A 164 -27.14 -17.30 6.54
C ILE A 164 -28.29 -18.31 6.77
N ASN A 165 -29.42 -17.85 7.30
CA ASN A 165 -30.57 -18.72 7.54
C ASN A 165 -31.08 -19.34 6.23
N GLU A 166 -31.13 -18.58 5.14
CA GLU A 166 -31.53 -19.10 3.83
C GLU A 166 -30.59 -20.22 3.34
N VAL A 167 -29.29 -20.11 3.58
CA VAL A 167 -28.33 -21.18 3.22
C VAL A 167 -28.55 -22.42 4.09
N LEU A 168 -28.78 -22.24 5.40
CA LEU A 168 -29.03 -23.34 6.34
C LEU A 168 -30.35 -24.06 6.04
N ASP A 169 -31.42 -23.32 5.75
CA ASP A 169 -32.74 -23.86 5.41
C ASP A 169 -32.73 -24.66 4.10
N ASN A 170 -31.86 -24.28 3.16
CA ASN A 170 -31.62 -25.03 1.92
C ASN A 170 -30.78 -26.31 2.11
N GLY A 171 -30.43 -26.67 3.35
CA GLY A 171 -29.71 -27.90 3.69
C GLY A 171 -28.19 -27.82 3.52
N ASN A 172 -27.63 -26.64 3.23
CA ASN A 172 -26.19 -26.44 3.20
C ASN A 172 -25.64 -26.23 4.60
N THR A 173 -24.58 -26.94 4.95
CA THR A 173 -23.92 -26.85 6.27
C THR A 173 -22.67 -25.97 6.27
N GLN A 174 -22.34 -25.35 5.14
CA GLN A 174 -21.14 -24.52 4.96
C GLN A 174 -21.52 -23.19 4.30
N VAL A 175 -20.98 -22.11 4.83
CA VAL A 175 -21.19 -20.74 4.33
C VAL A 175 -19.81 -20.11 4.09
N ASP A 176 -19.59 -19.58 2.88
CA ASP A 176 -18.41 -18.76 2.60
C ASP A 176 -18.58 -17.37 3.24
N VAL A 177 -17.94 -17.20 4.39
CA VAL A 177 -17.95 -15.95 5.16
C VAL A 177 -17.25 -14.81 4.42
N TYR A 178 -16.26 -15.11 3.59
CA TYR A 178 -15.53 -14.09 2.83
C TYR A 178 -16.45 -13.46 1.78
N ASP A 179 -17.13 -14.27 0.96
CA ASP A 179 -18.09 -13.78 -0.04
C ASP A 179 -19.26 -13.05 0.63
N LEU A 180 -19.79 -13.63 1.70
CA LEU A 180 -20.91 -13.08 2.47
C LEU A 180 -20.63 -11.65 2.95
N PHE A 181 -19.49 -11.43 3.63
CA PHE A 181 -19.14 -10.10 4.13
C PHE A 181 -18.80 -9.11 3.02
N HIS A 182 -18.16 -9.54 1.94
CA HIS A 182 -17.90 -8.65 0.80
C HIS A 182 -19.19 -8.14 0.16
N ARG A 183 -20.21 -8.99 0.05
CA ARG A 183 -21.54 -8.65 -0.46
C ARG A 183 -22.28 -7.72 0.49
N SER A 184 -22.29 -8.08 1.76
CA SER A 184 -22.90 -7.27 2.82
C SER A 184 -22.31 -5.86 2.89
N ILE A 185 -20.98 -5.74 2.93
CA ILE A 185 -20.28 -4.45 2.97
C ILE A 185 -20.52 -3.68 1.66
N GLY A 186 -20.52 -4.36 0.51
CA GLY A 186 -20.84 -3.74 -0.78
C GLY A 186 -22.24 -3.12 -0.81
N ASP A 187 -23.23 -3.84 -0.27
CA ASP A 187 -24.61 -3.35 -0.14
C ASP A 187 -24.68 -2.13 0.79
N VAL A 188 -24.02 -2.18 1.96
CA VAL A 188 -23.93 -1.05 2.90
C VAL A 188 -23.30 0.17 2.21
N ILE A 189 -22.13 0.03 1.59
CA ILE A 189 -21.44 1.15 0.93
C ILE A 189 -22.30 1.71 -0.20
N SER A 190 -22.97 0.86 -0.99
CA SER A 190 -23.84 1.31 -2.08
C SER A 190 -25.04 2.11 -1.57
N ASP A 191 -25.66 1.67 -0.48
CA ASP A 191 -26.77 2.39 0.12
C ASP A 191 -26.31 3.74 0.70
N LEU A 192 -25.19 3.76 1.43
CA LEU A 192 -24.68 4.96 2.08
C LEU A 192 -24.13 6.01 1.09
N VAL A 193 -23.44 5.57 0.02
CA VAL A 193 -22.75 6.48 -0.91
C VAL A 193 -23.62 6.84 -2.12
N ILE A 194 -24.39 5.87 -2.64
CA ILE A 194 -25.18 6.02 -3.88
C ILE A 194 -26.67 6.23 -3.55
N GLY A 195 -27.10 5.93 -2.32
CA GLY A 195 -28.51 5.98 -1.92
C GLY A 195 -29.33 4.80 -2.46
N ARG A 196 -28.66 3.72 -2.91
CA ARG A 196 -29.30 2.53 -3.48
C ARG A 196 -28.54 1.27 -3.10
N CYS A 197 -29.23 0.35 -2.42
CA CYS A 197 -28.72 -0.99 -2.15
C CYS A 197 -28.78 -1.89 -3.39
N PHE A 198 -27.67 -2.53 -3.75
CA PHE A 198 -27.63 -3.50 -4.85
C PHE A 198 -28.36 -4.82 -4.54
N ASN A 199 -28.63 -5.08 -3.26
CA ASN A 199 -29.20 -6.32 -2.74
C ASN A 199 -28.42 -7.54 -3.24
N SER A 200 -27.09 -7.44 -3.18
CA SER A 200 -26.18 -8.47 -3.66
C SER A 200 -26.36 -9.80 -2.93
N LEU A 201 -26.73 -9.77 -1.65
CA LEU A 201 -27.02 -10.97 -0.85
C LEU A 201 -28.25 -11.75 -1.35
N LYS A 202 -29.25 -11.06 -1.90
CA LYS A 202 -30.49 -11.68 -2.41
C LYS A 202 -30.38 -12.21 -3.83
N LYS A 203 -29.26 -11.93 -4.52
CA LYS A 203 -29.06 -12.26 -5.94
C LYS A 203 -28.00 -13.34 -6.07
N PRO A 204 -28.31 -14.59 -6.43
CA PRO A 204 -27.35 -15.70 -6.41
C PRO A 204 -26.08 -15.47 -7.26
N ASN A 205 -26.19 -14.71 -8.37
CA ASN A 205 -25.09 -14.48 -9.32
C ASN A 205 -24.44 -13.08 -9.21
N PHE A 206 -24.44 -12.45 -8.04
CA PHE A 206 -23.80 -11.13 -7.89
C PHE A 206 -22.27 -11.26 -7.89
N PRO A 207 -21.52 -10.54 -8.76
CA PRO A 207 -20.07 -10.68 -8.85
C PRO A 207 -19.34 -9.92 -7.73
N ALA A 208 -19.41 -10.44 -6.50
CA ALA A 208 -18.81 -9.81 -5.31
C ALA A 208 -17.28 -9.75 -5.36
N THR A 209 -16.65 -10.82 -5.86
CA THR A 209 -15.19 -10.96 -5.95
C THR A 209 -14.52 -10.01 -6.94
N LYS A 210 -15.30 -9.34 -7.82
CA LYS A 210 -14.78 -8.32 -8.74
C LYS A 210 -14.66 -6.92 -8.11
N LEU A 211 -15.19 -6.69 -6.91
CA LEU A 211 -15.10 -5.41 -6.20
C LEU A 211 -13.77 -5.24 -5.43
N SER A 212 -13.01 -6.33 -5.25
CA SER A 212 -11.64 -6.26 -4.77
C SER A 212 -10.75 -5.65 -5.86
N VAL A 213 -10.55 -4.33 -5.79
CA VAL A 213 -9.69 -3.54 -6.70
C VAL A 213 -8.24 -4.07 -6.76
N CYS A 214 -7.81 -4.90 -5.80
CA CYS A 214 -6.46 -5.45 -5.72
C CYS A 214 -6.29 -6.91 -6.19
N ALA A 215 -7.30 -7.57 -6.76
CA ALA A 215 -7.17 -8.97 -7.15
C ALA A 215 -7.21 -9.23 -8.68
N PRO A 216 -6.24 -8.74 -9.47
CA PRO A 216 -5.85 -9.41 -10.70
C PRO A 216 -4.43 -9.97 -10.56
N ALA A 217 -4.20 -10.93 -9.64
CA ALA A 217 -2.90 -11.61 -9.59
C ALA A 217 -2.88 -13.02 -8.99
N PHE A 218 -3.85 -13.42 -8.15
CA PHE A 218 -3.80 -14.73 -7.50
C PHE A 218 -5.03 -15.58 -7.86
N ARG A 219 -5.07 -16.01 -9.12
CA ARG A 219 -5.72 -17.28 -9.47
C ARG A 219 -4.62 -18.33 -9.43
N LEU A 220 -4.31 -18.82 -8.23
CA LEU A 220 -3.57 -20.08 -8.14
C LEU A 220 -4.52 -21.17 -8.63
N SER A 221 -4.00 -21.91 -9.61
CA SER A 221 -4.54 -23.09 -10.23
C SER A 221 -5.25 -24.02 -9.25
N GLU A 222 -6.41 -24.50 -9.70
CA GLU A 222 -6.97 -25.80 -9.32
C GLU A 222 -5.86 -26.85 -9.23
N VAL A 223 -5.68 -27.40 -8.02
CA VAL A 223 -5.27 -28.78 -7.74
C VAL A 223 -6.05 -29.23 -6.52
#